data_AF-A0A7S0NK56-F1
#
_entry.id   AF-A0A7S0NK56-F1
#
_cell.length_a   1.000
_cell.length_b   1.000
_cell.length_c   1.000
_cell.angle_alpha   90.00
_cell.angle_beta   90.00
_cell.angle_gamma   90.00
#
_symmetry.space_group_name_H-M   'P 1'
#
loop_
_entity.id
_entity.type
_entity.pdbx_description
1 polymer ?
#
loop_
_entity_poly.entity_id
_entity_poly.type
_entity_poly.pdbx_seq_one_letter_code
_entity_poly.pdbx_strand_id
1 'polypeptide(L)'
;STPEIPRRIKHLKAKIRPSNIHVPKAKVPTRSDVSSTSTGPAGDPKWLLTAKSPGEPVSARIAAVNQVGGWLQSHLERAIRKTPGESEWFFEDKEVVAYLDAGLYGSMLDVLTHTVWSIIDAEQKGTEEGALKAKAGADLSGAAAGVLHNLIHPSLRAWNTRGQTQALLMTLQQVLQMPGCPLMHEKGVKVQQSDEVRQFTALAAKILSNPGALAVLTGHHTIARARLQLLRAIVQRGKEEDEKAKAQSQQSAMAVVLLQRCRVAGGYVDGAPAPAWEPVLDRLLDDEGADEMRAEAVAVFEQHNLLASAFVKFGFEGSVGL
;
A
#
# COMPACT_ATOMS: atom_id res chain seq x y z
N SER A 1 25.01 19.48 -0.69
CA SER A 1 26.20 18.96 0.01
C SER A 1 25.77 18.13 1.21
N THR A 2 25.82 16.79 1.11
CA THR A 2 25.91 15.88 2.28
C THR A 2 26.35 14.47 1.85
N PRO A 3 27.65 14.24 1.63
CA PRO A 3 28.22 12.91 1.36
C PRO A 3 28.34 12.01 2.62
N GLU A 4 27.61 12.31 3.71
CA GLU A 4 27.71 11.57 4.98
C GLU A 4 27.14 10.15 4.91
N ILE A 5 26.02 9.95 4.21
CA ILE A 5 25.29 8.67 4.24
C ILE A 5 25.99 7.57 3.42
N PRO A 6 26.49 7.81 2.18
CA PRO A 6 27.32 6.83 1.49
C PRO A 6 28.55 6.43 2.32
N ARG A 7 29.13 7.37 3.09
CA ARG A 7 30.25 7.09 4.01
C ARG A 7 29.81 6.28 5.22
N ARG A 8 28.65 6.58 5.82
CA ARG A 8 28.05 5.81 6.94
C ARG A 8 27.68 4.39 6.50
N ILE A 9 27.06 4.19 5.34
CA ILE A 9 26.72 2.87 4.78
C ILE A 9 27.98 2.07 4.46
N LYS A 10 29.02 2.70 3.88
CA LYS A 10 30.30 2.03 3.59
C LYS A 10 31.00 1.58 4.88
N HIS A 11 30.92 2.37 5.95
CA HIS A 11 31.44 1.98 7.27
C HIS A 11 30.58 0.91 7.96
N LEU A 12 29.26 0.94 7.81
CA LEU A 12 28.36 -0.08 8.34
C LEU A 12 28.62 -1.45 7.68
N LYS A 13 28.83 -1.49 6.35
CA LYS A 13 29.16 -2.73 5.61
C LYS A 13 30.36 -3.50 6.17
N ALA A 14 31.30 -2.84 6.83
CA ALA A 14 32.50 -3.47 7.41
C ALA A 14 32.28 -4.05 8.83
N LYS A 15 31.19 -3.70 9.52
CA LYS A 15 30.93 -4.09 10.93
C LYS A 15 29.67 -4.94 11.13
N ILE A 16 28.90 -5.20 10.07
CA ILE A 16 27.67 -6.00 10.15
C ILE A 16 28.03 -7.47 10.34
N ARG A 17 27.50 -8.11 11.38
CA ARG A 17 27.55 -9.56 11.54
C ARG A 17 26.90 -10.24 10.32
N PRO A 18 27.39 -11.39 9.86
CA PRO A 18 26.74 -12.14 8.79
C PRO A 18 25.25 -12.30 9.10
N SER A 19 24.39 -11.73 8.25
CA SER A 19 22.95 -11.88 8.36
C SER A 19 22.52 -13.13 7.62
N ASN A 20 21.66 -13.95 8.21
CA ASN A 20 21.03 -15.09 7.52
C ASN A 20 19.99 -14.66 6.46
N ILE A 21 19.72 -13.35 6.35
CA ILE A 21 18.79 -12.77 5.38
C ILE A 21 19.49 -12.66 4.01
N HIS A 22 19.08 -13.54 3.09
CA HIS A 22 19.49 -13.47 1.68
C HIS A 22 18.63 -12.44 0.94
N VAL A 23 19.28 -11.48 0.26
CA VAL A 23 18.60 -10.46 -0.54
C VAL A 23 18.59 -10.90 -2.00
N PRO A 24 17.42 -11.17 -2.61
CA PRO A 24 17.34 -11.50 -4.03
C PRO A 24 17.90 -10.36 -4.89
N LYS A 25 18.67 -10.69 -5.93
CA LYS A 25 19.09 -9.68 -6.93
C LYS A 25 17.86 -9.28 -7.75
N ALA A 26 17.58 -7.99 -7.89
CA ALA A 26 16.52 -7.47 -8.76
C ALA A 26 17.13 -6.78 -9.99
N LYS A 27 16.57 -7.02 -11.17
CA LYS A 27 16.91 -6.24 -12.37
C LYS A 27 16.13 -4.94 -12.35
N VAL A 28 16.71 -3.88 -12.89
CA VAL A 28 15.99 -2.63 -13.14
C VAL A 28 14.91 -2.93 -14.20
N PRO A 29 13.62 -2.68 -13.91
CA PRO A 29 12.59 -2.80 -14.93
C PRO A 29 12.91 -1.86 -16.10
N THR A 30 12.76 -2.35 -17.33
CA THR A 30 12.99 -1.53 -18.52
C THR A 30 11.98 -0.39 -18.54
N ARG A 31 12.45 0.87 -18.55
CA ARG A 31 11.58 2.04 -18.73
C ARG A 31 10.99 1.97 -20.14
N SER A 32 9.67 1.94 -20.26
CA SER A 32 8.98 2.11 -21.54
C SER A 32 8.90 3.60 -21.86
N ASP A 33 9.51 4.02 -22.98
CA ASP A 33 9.60 5.44 -23.39
C ASP A 33 8.26 6.18 -23.33
N VAL A 34 8.31 7.41 -22.82
CA VAL A 34 7.15 8.24 -22.52
C VAL A 34 6.63 8.87 -23.81
N SER A 35 5.45 8.44 -24.26
CA SER A 35 4.60 9.19 -25.18
C SER A 35 3.41 9.70 -24.36
N SER A 36 3.33 11.02 -24.21
CA SER A 36 2.23 11.68 -23.51
C SER A 36 1.01 11.74 -24.40
N THR A 37 0.11 10.77 -24.26
CA THR A 37 -1.27 10.89 -24.75
C THR A 37 -2.20 10.45 -23.63
N SER A 38 -2.96 11.40 -23.09
CA SER A 38 -4.11 11.18 -22.21
C SER A 38 -5.18 10.35 -22.92
N THR A 39 -5.87 9.43 -22.23
CA THR A 39 -7.21 9.66 -21.65
C THR A 39 -7.77 8.40 -20.96
N GLY A 40 -7.65 8.32 -19.63
CA GLY A 40 -8.69 7.75 -18.76
C GLY A 40 -9.67 8.83 -18.30
N PRO A 41 -10.73 8.57 -17.49
CA PRO A 41 -11.83 9.53 -17.23
C PRO A 41 -11.28 10.94 -16.99
N ALA A 42 -11.53 11.78 -17.99
CA ALA A 42 -10.61 12.74 -18.63
C ALA A 42 -9.78 13.68 -17.75
N GLY A 43 -8.76 13.18 -17.05
CA GLY A 43 -7.80 14.05 -16.33
C GLY A 43 -8.44 15.00 -15.31
N ASP A 44 -9.70 14.75 -14.91
CA ASP A 44 -10.45 15.59 -14.00
C ASP A 44 -10.40 14.96 -12.60
N PRO A 45 -9.59 15.49 -11.66
CA PRO A 45 -9.56 15.02 -10.28
C PRO A 45 -10.89 15.26 -9.55
N LYS A 46 -11.86 15.95 -10.17
CA LYS A 46 -13.19 16.18 -9.60
C LYS A 46 -13.88 14.90 -9.17
N TRP A 47 -13.71 13.77 -9.86
CA TRP A 47 -14.34 12.52 -9.42
C TRP A 47 -13.79 12.07 -8.05
N LEU A 48 -12.48 12.23 -7.78
CA LEU A 48 -11.85 11.93 -6.47
C LEU A 48 -12.43 12.84 -5.40
N LEU A 49 -12.54 14.14 -5.72
CA LEU A 49 -13.10 15.14 -4.83
C LEU A 49 -14.57 14.83 -4.51
N THR A 50 -15.37 14.51 -5.52
CA THR A 50 -16.78 14.13 -5.38
C THR A 50 -16.92 12.85 -4.57
N ALA A 51 -16.19 11.78 -4.90
CA ALA A 51 -16.26 10.51 -4.17
C ALA A 51 -15.93 10.68 -2.67
N LYS A 52 -14.94 11.52 -2.34
CA LYS A 52 -14.53 11.80 -0.96
C LYS A 52 -15.43 12.78 -0.23
N SER A 53 -16.10 13.68 -0.93
CA SER A 53 -16.84 14.79 -0.31
C SER A 53 -18.07 14.29 0.47
N PRO A 54 -18.10 14.42 1.81
CA PRO A 54 -19.28 14.07 2.59
C PRO A 54 -20.48 15.00 2.33
N GLY A 55 -20.23 16.18 1.75
CA GLY A 55 -21.26 17.16 1.40
C GLY A 55 -21.95 16.91 0.06
N GLU A 56 -21.42 16.00 -0.77
CA GLU A 56 -22.05 15.62 -2.04
C GLU A 56 -23.14 14.56 -1.82
N PRO A 57 -24.24 14.59 -2.60
CA PRO A 57 -25.26 13.55 -2.54
C PRO A 57 -24.66 12.16 -2.77
N VAL A 58 -25.09 11.17 -1.99
CA VAL A 58 -24.59 9.79 -2.09
C VAL A 58 -24.69 9.23 -3.52
N SER A 59 -25.76 9.57 -4.26
CA SER A 59 -25.92 9.19 -5.67
C SER A 59 -24.84 9.77 -6.59
N ALA A 60 -24.42 11.02 -6.39
CA ALA A 60 -23.33 11.64 -7.13
C ALA A 60 -21.98 11.00 -6.79
N ARG A 61 -21.77 10.66 -5.50
CA ARG A 61 -20.58 9.94 -5.03
C ARG A 61 -20.50 8.54 -5.65
N ILE A 62 -21.61 7.79 -5.67
CA ILE A 62 -21.71 6.47 -6.33
C ILE A 62 -21.41 6.59 -7.82
N ALA A 63 -22.00 7.57 -8.51
CA ALA A 63 -21.76 7.80 -9.93
C ALA A 63 -20.27 8.05 -10.23
N ALA A 64 -19.60 8.87 -9.41
CA ALA A 64 -18.16 9.14 -9.53
C ALA A 64 -17.32 7.87 -9.32
N VAL A 65 -17.65 7.05 -8.31
CA VAL A 65 -16.96 5.78 -8.04
C VAL A 65 -17.16 4.77 -9.19
N ASN A 66 -18.40 4.63 -9.68
CA ASN A 66 -18.73 3.71 -10.77
C ASN A 66 -18.07 4.10 -12.09
N GLN A 67 -17.93 5.40 -12.38
CA GLN A 67 -17.22 5.88 -13.56
C GLN A 67 -15.76 5.38 -13.58
N VAL A 68 -15.09 5.42 -12.44
CA VAL A 68 -13.73 4.89 -12.30
C VAL A 68 -13.70 3.37 -12.32
N GLY A 69 -14.65 2.72 -11.66
CA GLY A 69 -14.78 1.27 -11.66
C GLY A 69 -14.89 0.70 -13.07
N GLY A 70 -15.76 1.28 -13.90
CA GLY A 70 -15.93 0.90 -15.31
C GLY A 70 -14.67 1.17 -16.14
N TRP A 71 -14.00 2.29 -15.89
CA TRP A 71 -12.73 2.58 -16.56
C TRP A 71 -11.64 1.58 -16.21
N LEU A 72 -11.37 1.34 -14.91
CA LEU A 72 -10.40 0.34 -14.47
C LEU A 72 -10.75 -1.05 -14.98
N GLN A 73 -12.03 -1.41 -14.99
CA GLN A 73 -12.49 -2.69 -15.52
C GLN A 73 -12.08 -2.87 -16.99
N SER A 74 -12.22 -1.84 -17.82
CA SER A 74 -11.78 -1.88 -19.22
C SER A 74 -10.27 -2.10 -19.38
N HIS A 75 -9.45 -1.52 -18.49
CA HIS A 75 -8.01 -1.74 -18.46
C HIS A 75 -7.67 -3.14 -17.95
N LEU A 76 -8.38 -3.59 -16.92
CA LEU A 76 -8.23 -4.92 -16.35
C LEU A 76 -8.55 -6.00 -17.38
N GLU A 77 -9.63 -5.89 -18.14
CA GLU A 77 -10.00 -6.82 -19.20
C GLU A 77 -8.95 -6.88 -20.31
N ARG A 78 -8.41 -5.73 -20.72
CA ARG A 78 -7.29 -5.67 -21.67
C ARG A 78 -6.05 -6.37 -21.13
N ALA A 79 -5.72 -6.15 -19.86
CA ALA A 79 -4.57 -6.78 -19.21
C ALA A 79 -4.77 -8.28 -18.97
N ILE A 80 -5.98 -8.72 -18.64
CA ILE A 80 -6.26 -10.14 -18.34
C ILE A 80 -6.09 -11.03 -19.58
N ARG A 81 -6.47 -10.52 -20.75
CA ARG A 81 -6.33 -11.21 -22.04
C ARG A 81 -4.88 -11.45 -22.46
N LYS A 82 -3.91 -10.75 -21.85
CA LYS A 82 -2.49 -10.93 -22.17
C LYS A 82 -1.85 -12.05 -21.33
N THR A 83 -0.82 -12.68 -21.88
CA THR A 83 -0.03 -13.70 -21.20
C THR A 83 0.74 -13.07 -20.03
N PRO A 84 0.61 -13.61 -18.80
CA PRO A 84 1.39 -13.15 -17.66
C PRO A 84 2.90 -13.25 -17.90
N GLY A 85 3.65 -12.18 -17.61
CA GLY A 85 5.12 -12.20 -17.55
C GLY A 85 5.86 -11.68 -18.78
N GLU A 86 5.21 -11.57 -19.94
CA GLU A 86 5.86 -11.16 -21.21
C GLU A 86 5.36 -9.81 -21.77
N SER A 87 4.32 -9.23 -21.18
CA SER A 87 3.69 -7.99 -21.66
C SER A 87 3.35 -7.03 -20.53
N GLU A 88 3.26 -5.74 -20.86
CA GLU A 88 2.80 -4.67 -19.96
C GLU A 88 1.45 -5.06 -19.33
N TRP A 89 1.51 -5.33 -18.02
CA TRP A 89 0.38 -5.79 -17.20
C TRP A 89 -0.38 -4.60 -16.58
N PHE A 90 -1.52 -4.85 -15.94
CA PHE A 90 -2.37 -3.84 -15.28
C PHE A 90 -1.63 -2.79 -14.43
N PHE A 91 -0.59 -3.17 -13.66
CA PHE A 91 0.20 -2.25 -12.82
C PHE A 91 1.41 -1.64 -13.52
N GLU A 92 1.57 -1.92 -14.81
CA GLU A 92 2.58 -1.36 -15.69
C GLU A 92 1.94 -0.47 -16.75
N ASP A 93 0.63 -0.64 -16.99
CA ASP A 93 -0.20 0.27 -17.76
C ASP A 93 -0.05 1.70 -17.22
N LYS A 94 0.50 2.57 -18.07
CA LYS A 94 0.88 3.94 -17.70
C LYS A 94 -0.30 4.77 -17.21
N GLU A 95 -1.48 4.59 -17.80
CA GLU A 95 -2.67 5.32 -17.36
C GLU A 95 -3.06 4.84 -15.97
N VAL A 96 -3.14 3.52 -15.76
CA VAL A 96 -3.46 2.96 -14.43
C VAL A 96 -2.44 3.42 -13.37
N VAL A 97 -1.14 3.39 -13.68
CA VAL A 97 -0.09 3.85 -12.77
C VAL A 97 -0.26 5.32 -12.41
N ALA A 98 -0.54 6.19 -13.39
CA ALA A 98 -0.75 7.61 -13.15
C ALA A 98 -1.96 7.86 -12.21
N TYR A 99 -3.07 7.14 -12.40
CA TYR A 99 -4.23 7.23 -11.50
C TYR A 99 -3.94 6.72 -10.09
N LEU A 100 -3.15 5.66 -9.97
CA LEU A 100 -2.71 5.16 -8.67
C LEU A 100 -1.77 6.15 -7.98
N ASP A 101 -0.90 6.83 -8.73
CA ASP A 101 -0.04 7.91 -8.23
C ASP A 101 -0.79 9.16 -7.80
N ALA A 102 -1.93 9.44 -8.43
CA ALA A 102 -2.88 10.47 -7.99
C ALA A 102 -3.66 10.08 -6.71
N GLY A 103 -3.45 8.87 -6.18
CA GLY A 103 -3.99 8.45 -4.90
C GLY A 103 -5.33 7.70 -4.97
N LEU A 104 -5.71 7.15 -6.13
CA LEU A 104 -6.93 6.37 -6.32
C LEU A 104 -7.13 5.29 -5.25
N TYR A 105 -6.12 4.45 -5.00
CA TYR A 105 -6.23 3.34 -4.05
C TYR A 105 -6.54 3.86 -2.63
N GLY A 106 -5.73 4.79 -2.13
CA GLY A 106 -5.93 5.39 -0.79
C GLY A 106 -7.29 6.06 -0.69
N SER A 107 -7.71 6.75 -1.75
CA SER A 107 -9.01 7.43 -1.80
C SER A 107 -10.20 6.48 -1.69
N MET A 108 -10.13 5.31 -2.33
CA MET A 108 -11.19 4.30 -2.22
C MET A 108 -11.22 3.66 -0.84
N LEU A 109 -10.04 3.45 -0.22
CA LEU A 109 -9.99 3.03 1.18
C LEU A 109 -10.62 4.06 2.11
N ASP A 110 -10.30 5.35 1.94
CA ASP A 110 -10.88 6.43 2.75
C ASP A 110 -12.41 6.49 2.61
N VAL A 111 -12.92 6.43 1.37
CA VAL A 111 -14.35 6.41 1.09
C VAL A 111 -15.03 5.22 1.78
N LEU A 112 -14.44 4.02 1.67
CA LEU A 112 -14.97 2.83 2.35
C LEU A 112 -14.95 3.00 3.86
N THR A 113 -13.82 3.42 4.44
CA THR A 113 -13.65 3.61 5.88
C THR A 113 -14.68 4.59 6.42
N HIS A 114 -14.80 5.78 5.82
CA HIS A 114 -15.78 6.78 6.25
C HIS A 114 -17.22 6.28 6.14
N THR A 115 -17.51 5.54 5.07
CA THR A 115 -18.87 5.05 4.84
C THR A 115 -19.24 3.95 5.82
N VAL A 116 -18.34 2.99 6.09
CA VAL A 116 -18.50 1.96 7.12
C VAL A 116 -18.70 2.58 8.50
N TRP A 117 -17.87 3.56 8.87
CA TRP A 117 -18.03 4.29 10.14
C TRP A 117 -19.39 4.98 10.24
N SER A 118 -19.83 5.64 9.17
CA SER A 118 -21.13 6.33 9.12
C SER A 118 -22.29 5.35 9.26
N ILE A 119 -22.19 4.15 8.68
CA ILE A 119 -23.20 3.09 8.83
C ILE A 119 -23.25 2.64 10.29
N ILE A 120 -22.10 2.36 10.91
CA ILE A 120 -22.04 1.90 12.32
C ILE A 120 -22.65 2.94 13.26
N ASP A 121 -22.30 4.23 13.10
CA ASP A 121 -22.87 5.32 13.90
C ASP A 121 -24.39 5.49 13.68
N ALA A 122 -24.85 5.37 12.44
CA ALA A 122 -26.27 5.47 12.12
C ALA A 122 -27.10 4.32 12.70
N GLU A 123 -26.57 3.09 12.66
CA GLU A 123 -27.20 1.90 13.27
C GLU A 123 -27.28 2.01 14.79
N GLN A 124 -26.22 2.52 15.45
CA GLN A 124 -26.21 2.71 16.90
C GLN A 124 -27.28 3.70 17.39
N LYS A 125 -27.65 4.67 16.56
CA LYS A 125 -28.69 5.67 16.87
C LYS A 125 -30.11 5.11 16.76
N GLY A 126 -30.32 4.02 16.04
CA GLY A 126 -31.60 3.29 15.98
C GLY A 126 -32.79 4.09 15.41
N THR A 127 -32.56 5.08 14.55
CA THR A 127 -33.61 5.94 13.95
C THR A 127 -33.96 5.50 12.52
N GLU A 128 -35.18 5.79 12.05
CA GLU A 128 -35.57 5.55 10.64
C GLU A 128 -34.70 6.34 9.65
N GLU A 129 -34.36 7.59 9.98
CA GLU A 129 -33.43 8.41 9.20
C GLU A 129 -32.02 7.78 9.19
N GLY A 130 -31.58 7.23 10.33
CA GLY A 130 -30.33 6.47 10.45
C GLY A 130 -30.33 5.23 9.57
N ALA A 131 -31.44 4.47 9.52
CA ALA A 131 -31.55 3.30 8.66
C ALA A 131 -31.47 3.65 7.15
N LEU A 132 -32.08 4.76 6.72
CA LEU A 132 -31.97 5.24 5.34
C LEU A 132 -30.54 5.69 4.99
N LYS A 133 -29.86 6.38 5.89
CA LYS A 133 -28.44 6.77 5.73
C LYS A 133 -27.52 5.55 5.69
N ALA A 134 -27.76 4.56 6.55
CA ALA A 134 -27.03 3.30 6.56
C ALA A 134 -27.17 2.56 5.23
N LYS A 135 -28.39 2.49 4.68
CA LYS A 135 -28.63 1.87 3.37
C LYS A 135 -27.90 2.58 2.23
N ALA A 136 -28.00 3.91 2.16
CA ALA A 136 -27.28 4.69 1.15
C ALA A 136 -25.75 4.54 1.29
N GLY A 137 -25.25 4.46 2.53
CA GLY A 137 -23.85 4.14 2.81
C GLY A 137 -23.46 2.74 2.34
N ALA A 138 -24.31 1.73 2.51
CA ALA A 138 -24.03 0.38 2.05
C ALA A 138 -23.85 0.35 0.52
N ASP A 139 -24.69 1.06 -0.24
CA ASP A 139 -24.59 1.16 -1.69
C ASP A 139 -23.27 1.82 -2.15
N LEU A 140 -22.88 2.93 -1.50
CA LEU A 140 -21.61 3.59 -1.78
C LEU A 140 -20.40 2.72 -1.41
N SER A 141 -20.51 1.97 -0.31
CA SER A 141 -19.48 1.02 0.11
C SER A 141 -19.34 -0.11 -0.90
N GLY A 142 -20.46 -0.65 -1.42
CA GLY A 142 -20.46 -1.65 -2.48
C GLY A 142 -19.78 -1.15 -3.77
N ALA A 143 -20.07 0.08 -4.19
CA ALA A 143 -19.42 0.69 -5.35
C ALA A 143 -17.90 0.81 -5.16
N ALA A 144 -17.45 1.30 -4.00
CA ALA A 144 -16.02 1.48 -3.71
C ALA A 144 -15.30 0.14 -3.53
N ALA A 145 -15.96 -0.87 -2.95
CA ALA A 145 -15.44 -2.23 -2.87
C ALA A 145 -15.25 -2.86 -4.26
N GLY A 146 -16.18 -2.61 -5.20
CA GLY A 146 -16.03 -3.04 -6.60
C GLY A 146 -14.81 -2.41 -7.29
N VAL A 147 -14.51 -1.13 -7.02
CA VAL A 147 -13.28 -0.49 -7.49
C VAL A 147 -12.04 -1.15 -6.89
N LEU A 148 -12.03 -1.40 -5.58
CA LEU A 148 -10.91 -2.09 -4.92
C LEU A 148 -10.71 -3.52 -5.43
N HIS A 149 -11.79 -4.26 -5.72
CA HIS A 149 -11.71 -5.57 -6.35
C HIS A 149 -10.90 -5.51 -7.65
N ASN A 150 -11.22 -4.53 -8.51
CA ASN A 150 -10.54 -4.35 -9.79
C ASN A 150 -9.05 -3.99 -9.62
N LEU A 151 -8.66 -3.41 -8.49
CA LEU A 151 -7.27 -3.15 -8.14
C LEU A 151 -6.57 -4.38 -7.52
N ILE A 152 -7.27 -5.17 -6.69
CA ILE A 152 -6.70 -6.29 -5.95
C ILE A 152 -6.61 -7.56 -6.81
N HIS A 153 -7.60 -7.83 -7.65
CA HIS A 153 -7.65 -9.00 -8.52
C HIS A 153 -6.40 -9.16 -9.42
N PRO A 154 -5.91 -8.11 -10.13
CA PRO A 154 -4.65 -8.22 -10.87
C PRO A 154 -3.43 -8.44 -9.97
N SER A 155 -3.43 -7.98 -8.70
CA SER A 155 -2.35 -8.29 -7.74
C SER A 155 -2.35 -9.77 -7.34
N LEU A 156 -3.54 -10.37 -7.19
CA LEU A 156 -3.72 -11.81 -6.95
C LEU A 156 -3.20 -12.63 -8.13
N ARG A 157 -3.53 -12.25 -9.37
CA ARG A 157 -3.04 -12.99 -10.54
C ARG A 157 -1.53 -12.80 -10.75
N ALA A 158 -0.98 -11.63 -10.45
CA ALA A 158 0.47 -11.39 -10.44
C ALA A 158 1.21 -12.11 -9.29
N TRP A 159 0.49 -12.53 -8.24
CA TRP A 159 1.03 -13.29 -7.10
C TRP A 159 1.68 -14.58 -7.58
N ASN A 160 1.03 -15.30 -8.48
CA ASN A 160 1.47 -16.62 -8.92
C ASN A 160 2.59 -16.57 -9.96
N THR A 161 2.84 -15.42 -10.58
CA THR A 161 3.70 -15.32 -11.78
C THR A 161 4.97 -14.51 -11.56
N ARG A 162 5.12 -13.80 -10.42
CA ARG A 162 6.27 -12.95 -10.12
C ARG A 162 6.94 -13.27 -8.79
N GLY A 163 7.34 -14.53 -8.59
CA GLY A 163 7.93 -15.04 -7.35
C GLY A 163 9.11 -14.21 -6.81
N GLN A 164 9.93 -13.64 -7.69
CA GLN A 164 11.04 -12.75 -7.29
C GLN A 164 10.56 -11.47 -6.59
N THR A 165 9.46 -10.85 -7.06
CA THR A 165 8.88 -9.65 -6.44
C THR A 165 8.31 -9.96 -5.05
N GLN A 166 7.71 -11.15 -4.90
CA GLN A 166 7.23 -11.63 -3.60
C GLN A 166 8.40 -11.90 -2.66
N ALA A 167 9.46 -12.56 -3.13
CA ALA A 167 10.65 -12.82 -2.32
C ALA A 167 11.26 -11.51 -1.81
N LEU A 168 11.38 -10.49 -2.66
CA LEU A 168 11.86 -9.16 -2.26
C LEU A 168 10.99 -8.52 -1.16
N LEU A 169 9.66 -8.53 -1.33
CA LEU A 169 8.74 -7.99 -0.33
C LEU A 169 8.86 -8.74 1.00
N MET A 170 8.89 -10.08 0.97
CA MET A 170 9.05 -10.91 2.16
C MET A 170 10.39 -10.66 2.86
N THR A 171 11.49 -10.50 2.10
CA THR A 171 12.81 -10.15 2.65
C THR A 171 12.77 -8.79 3.34
N LEU A 172 12.13 -7.78 2.74
CA LEU A 172 11.97 -6.47 3.37
C LEU A 172 11.14 -6.57 4.66
N GLN A 173 10.03 -7.31 4.63
CA GLN A 173 9.17 -7.52 5.80
C GLN A 173 9.92 -8.21 6.95
N GLN A 174 10.77 -9.20 6.65
CA GLN A 174 11.65 -9.82 7.65
C GLN A 174 12.62 -8.81 8.28
N VAL A 175 13.17 -7.90 7.48
CA VAL A 175 14.04 -6.82 8.00
C VAL A 175 13.23 -5.85 8.88
N LEU A 176 11.98 -5.56 8.51
CA LEU A 176 11.09 -4.71 9.31
C LEU A 176 10.67 -5.34 10.65
N GLN A 177 10.72 -6.66 10.77
CA GLN A 177 10.48 -7.36 12.05
C GLN A 177 11.71 -7.47 12.95
N MET A 178 12.88 -6.98 12.52
CA MET A 178 14.08 -7.06 13.34
C MET A 178 13.93 -6.19 14.61
N PRO A 179 14.52 -6.59 15.76
CA PRO A 179 14.45 -5.81 16.99
C PRO A 179 14.94 -4.36 16.85
N GLY A 180 15.92 -4.12 15.97
CA GLY A 180 16.45 -2.78 15.68
C GLY A 180 15.60 -1.93 14.73
N CYS A 181 14.43 -2.40 14.27
CA CYS A 181 13.53 -1.61 13.45
C CYS A 181 12.74 -0.62 14.33
N PRO A 182 12.86 0.70 14.14
CA PRO A 182 12.14 1.67 14.97
C PRO A 182 10.62 1.51 14.94
N LEU A 183 10.04 0.98 13.86
CA LEU A 183 8.60 0.74 13.70
C LEU A 183 8.07 -0.42 14.56
N MET A 184 8.94 -1.25 15.12
CA MET A 184 8.55 -2.34 16.04
C MET A 184 8.25 -1.84 17.45
N HIS A 185 8.63 -0.62 17.78
CA HIS A 185 8.41 -0.02 19.10
C HIS A 185 7.13 0.81 19.15
N GLU A 186 6.63 1.00 20.37
CA GLU A 186 5.50 1.89 20.63
C GLU A 186 5.85 3.35 20.34
N LYS A 187 4.82 4.16 20.11
CA LYS A 187 4.96 5.61 19.95
C LYS A 187 5.60 6.24 21.19
N GLY A 188 6.52 7.19 20.99
CA GLY A 188 7.27 7.86 22.06
C GLY A 188 8.55 7.14 22.48
N VAL A 189 8.82 5.94 21.95
CA VAL A 189 10.09 5.25 22.19
C VAL A 189 11.19 5.89 21.33
N LYS A 190 12.19 6.48 21.99
CA LYS A 190 13.34 7.10 21.31
C LYS A 190 14.12 6.08 20.48
N VAL A 191 14.60 6.51 19.32
CA VAL A 191 15.44 5.71 18.44
C VAL A 191 16.82 5.55 19.09
N GLN A 192 17.17 4.32 19.45
CA GLN A 192 18.43 4.02 20.11
C GLN A 192 19.60 3.91 19.11
N GLN A 193 20.79 4.34 19.50
CA GLN A 193 22.02 4.13 18.73
C GLN A 193 22.67 2.77 19.04
N SER A 194 21.88 1.70 18.94
CA SER A 194 22.30 0.33 19.28
C SER A 194 22.95 -0.42 18.09
N ASP A 195 23.61 -1.54 18.38
CA ASP A 195 24.10 -2.45 17.34
C ASP A 195 22.95 -3.04 16.49
N GLU A 196 21.79 -3.27 17.11
CA GLU A 196 20.60 -3.80 16.45
C GLU A 196 20.02 -2.79 15.44
N VAL A 197 19.91 -1.52 15.83
CA VAL A 197 19.46 -0.44 14.93
C VAL A 197 20.44 -0.29 13.77
N ARG A 198 21.76 -0.31 14.05
CA ARG A 198 22.79 -0.30 12.99
C ARG A 198 22.67 -1.48 12.03
N GLN A 199 22.36 -2.67 12.54
CA GLN A 199 22.16 -3.86 11.71
C GLN A 199 20.90 -3.75 10.85
N PHE A 200 19.78 -3.30 11.43
CA PHE A 200 18.54 -3.02 10.71
C PHE A 200 18.78 -2.01 9.58
N THR A 201 19.34 -0.83 9.90
CA THR A 201 19.60 0.24 8.92
C THR A 201 20.42 -0.27 7.76
N ALA A 202 21.45 -1.07 8.03
CA ALA A 202 22.32 -1.56 6.98
C ALA A 202 21.66 -2.63 6.10
N LEU A 203 20.80 -3.47 6.64
CA LEU A 203 20.04 -4.45 5.86
C LEU A 203 18.94 -3.78 5.02
N ALA A 204 18.22 -2.82 5.60
CA ALA A 204 17.25 -2.01 4.88
C ALA A 204 17.93 -1.25 3.73
N ALA A 205 19.03 -0.55 4.00
CA ALA A 205 19.83 0.13 2.97
C ALA A 205 20.39 -0.85 1.93
N LYS A 206 20.82 -2.07 2.30
CA LYS A 206 21.30 -3.07 1.34
C LYS A 206 20.22 -3.48 0.33
N ILE A 207 18.97 -3.59 0.78
CA ILE A 207 17.83 -3.89 -0.09
C ILE A 207 17.49 -2.67 -0.95
N LEU A 208 17.26 -1.52 -0.30
CA LEU A 208 16.72 -0.32 -0.94
C LEU A 208 17.72 0.42 -1.83
N SER A 209 19.03 0.31 -1.57
CA SER A 209 20.07 0.90 -2.43
C SER A 209 20.25 0.17 -3.77
N ASN A 210 19.62 -0.98 -3.98
CA ASN A 210 19.55 -1.60 -5.30
C ASN A 210 18.44 -0.93 -6.11
N PRO A 211 18.76 -0.22 -7.22
CA PRO A 211 17.74 0.54 -7.97
C PRO A 211 16.60 -0.33 -8.52
N GLY A 212 16.91 -1.57 -8.93
CA GLY A 212 15.89 -2.52 -9.39
C GLY A 212 14.99 -3.00 -8.27
N ALA A 213 15.55 -3.25 -7.08
CA ALA A 213 14.77 -3.65 -5.91
C ALA A 213 13.88 -2.49 -5.44
N LEU A 214 14.42 -1.27 -5.38
CA LEU A 214 13.66 -0.07 -5.03
C LEU A 214 12.49 0.15 -6.00
N ALA A 215 12.72 0.07 -7.31
CA ALA A 215 11.68 0.23 -8.32
C ALA A 215 10.58 -0.83 -8.19
N VAL A 216 10.94 -2.09 -7.96
CA VAL A 216 9.97 -3.18 -7.76
C VAL A 216 9.19 -3.01 -6.46
N LEU A 217 9.89 -2.73 -5.36
CA LEU A 217 9.31 -2.63 -4.02
C LEU A 217 8.36 -1.44 -3.90
N THR A 218 8.70 -0.30 -4.51
CA THR A 218 7.86 0.91 -4.50
C THR A 218 6.80 0.91 -5.60
N GLY A 219 6.74 -0.12 -6.45
CA GLY A 219 5.70 -0.28 -7.45
C GLY A 219 4.32 -0.57 -6.83
N HIS A 220 3.25 -0.05 -7.44
CA HIS A 220 1.88 -0.24 -6.96
C HIS A 220 1.49 -1.70 -6.78
N HIS A 221 1.99 -2.61 -7.63
CA HIS A 221 1.77 -4.04 -7.48
C HIS A 221 2.29 -4.60 -6.14
N THR A 222 3.48 -4.16 -5.69
CA THR A 222 4.08 -4.62 -4.44
C THR A 222 3.40 -3.98 -3.23
N ILE A 223 3.04 -2.70 -3.32
CA ILE A 223 2.29 -2.00 -2.26
C ILE A 223 0.89 -2.62 -2.10
N ALA A 224 0.18 -2.86 -3.21
CA ALA A 224 -1.11 -3.55 -3.19
C ALA A 224 -0.99 -4.98 -2.63
N ARG A 225 0.12 -5.67 -2.92
CA ARG A 225 0.41 -6.98 -2.33
C ARG A 225 0.61 -6.92 -0.82
N ALA A 226 1.33 -5.93 -0.31
CA ALA A 226 1.49 -5.73 1.13
C ALA A 226 0.14 -5.46 1.81
N ARG A 227 -0.74 -4.66 1.20
CA ARG A 227 -2.12 -4.44 1.68
C ARG A 227 -2.96 -5.73 1.69
N LEU A 228 -2.87 -6.53 0.65
CA LEU A 228 -3.55 -7.83 0.59
C LEU A 228 -3.04 -8.80 1.66
N GLN A 229 -1.73 -8.85 1.89
CA GLN A 229 -1.14 -9.66 2.97
C GLN A 229 -1.63 -9.21 4.35
N LEU A 230 -1.73 -7.89 4.57
CA LEU A 230 -2.32 -7.31 5.77
C LEU A 230 -3.77 -7.77 5.96
N LEU A 231 -4.62 -7.63 4.94
CA LEU A 231 -6.02 -8.07 5.00
C LEU A 231 -6.16 -9.57 5.28
N ARG A 232 -5.41 -10.41 4.56
CA ARG A 232 -5.40 -11.86 4.78
C ARG A 232 -5.00 -12.22 6.20
N ALA A 233 -3.94 -11.59 6.69
CA ALA A 233 -3.44 -11.83 8.04
C ALA A 233 -4.50 -11.45 9.08
N ILE A 234 -5.15 -10.29 8.94
CA ILE A 234 -6.24 -9.87 9.85
C ILE A 234 -7.38 -10.88 9.87
N VAL A 235 -7.84 -11.34 8.71
CA VAL A 235 -8.93 -12.34 8.63
C VAL A 235 -8.52 -13.68 9.24
N GLN A 236 -7.24 -14.06 9.10
CA GLN A 236 -6.69 -15.29 9.67
C GLN A 236 -6.48 -15.24 11.19
N ARG A 237 -6.35 -14.06 11.81
CA ARG A 237 -6.21 -13.92 13.28
C ARG A 237 -7.42 -14.45 14.05
N GLY A 238 -8.59 -14.57 13.41
CA GLY A 238 -9.77 -15.24 13.99
C GLY A 238 -9.69 -16.77 14.00
N LYS A 239 -8.61 -17.37 13.50
CA LYS A 239 -8.36 -18.81 13.38
C LYS A 239 -7.04 -19.16 14.11
N GLU A 240 -6.78 -20.44 14.39
CA GLU A 240 -5.73 -20.98 15.28
C GLU A 240 -4.24 -20.53 15.04
N GLU A 241 -3.94 -19.61 14.11
CA GLU A 241 -2.60 -19.06 13.81
C GLU A 241 -2.39 -17.59 14.29
N ASP A 242 -2.91 -17.20 15.46
CA ASP A 242 -3.00 -15.77 15.85
C ASP A 242 -1.64 -15.04 15.93
N GLU A 243 -0.59 -15.62 16.54
CA GLU A 243 0.70 -14.92 16.68
C GLU A 243 1.44 -14.71 15.34
N LYS A 244 1.38 -15.70 14.45
CA LYS A 244 1.97 -15.61 13.10
C LYS A 244 1.20 -14.62 12.24
N ALA A 245 -0.13 -14.64 12.32
CA ALA A 245 -1.00 -13.72 11.61
C ALA A 245 -0.85 -12.28 12.15
N LYS A 246 -0.70 -12.11 13.46
CA LYS A 246 -0.38 -10.82 14.11
C LYS A 246 0.94 -10.27 13.60
N ALA A 247 2.02 -11.06 13.63
CA ALA A 247 3.32 -10.65 13.12
C ALA A 247 3.27 -10.29 11.63
N GLN A 248 2.57 -11.09 10.80
CA GLN A 248 2.37 -10.83 9.38
C GLN A 248 1.59 -9.53 9.13
N SER A 249 0.55 -9.26 9.91
CA SER A 249 -0.25 -8.04 9.79
C SER A 249 0.60 -6.80 10.10
N GLN A 250 1.38 -6.84 11.18
CA GLN A 250 2.22 -5.72 11.60
C GLN A 250 3.32 -5.40 10.56
N GLN A 251 4.06 -6.40 10.10
CA GLN A 251 5.11 -6.19 9.09
C GLN A 251 4.55 -5.72 7.74
N SER A 252 3.34 -6.16 7.39
CA SER A 252 2.69 -5.73 6.15
C SER A 252 2.26 -4.27 6.21
N ALA A 253 1.72 -3.81 7.36
CA ALA A 253 1.39 -2.41 7.58
C ALA A 253 2.65 -1.52 7.54
N MET A 254 3.73 -1.93 8.21
CA MET A 254 5.02 -1.21 8.16
C MET A 254 5.58 -1.13 6.73
N ALA A 255 5.50 -2.23 5.98
CA ALA A 255 5.96 -2.26 4.59
C ALA A 255 5.16 -1.30 3.72
N VAL A 256 3.84 -1.21 3.88
CA VAL A 256 3.01 -0.24 3.15
C VAL A 256 3.51 1.19 3.40
N VAL A 257 3.68 1.58 4.66
CA VAL A 257 4.13 2.93 5.03
C VAL A 257 5.52 3.24 4.47
N LEU A 258 6.50 2.35 4.72
CA LEU A 258 7.86 2.55 4.25
C LEU A 258 7.92 2.68 2.72
N LEU A 259 7.24 1.79 2.00
CA LEU A 259 7.28 1.75 0.54
C LEU A 259 6.53 2.92 -0.11
N GLN A 260 5.41 3.37 0.47
CA GLN A 260 4.70 4.55 0.00
C GLN A 260 5.55 5.81 0.17
N ARG A 261 6.19 5.99 1.32
CA ARG A 261 7.12 7.11 1.55
C ARG A 261 8.30 7.05 0.59
N CYS A 262 8.91 5.87 0.42
CA CYS A 262 10.01 5.69 -0.52
C CYS A 262 9.62 6.00 -1.97
N ARG A 263 8.38 5.71 -2.39
CA ARG A 263 7.91 5.95 -3.76
C ARG A 263 7.98 7.43 -4.16
N VAL A 264 7.70 8.35 -3.24
CA VAL A 264 7.56 9.79 -3.51
C VAL A 264 8.69 10.65 -2.93
N ALA A 265 9.60 10.06 -2.14
CA ALA A 265 10.62 10.82 -1.40
C ALA A 265 11.63 11.57 -2.28
N GLY A 266 11.83 11.15 -3.53
CA GLY A 266 12.67 11.88 -4.50
C GLY A 266 11.92 12.99 -5.25
N GLY A 267 10.65 13.24 -4.91
CA GLY A 267 9.78 14.19 -5.60
C GLY A 267 9.13 13.58 -6.84
N TYR A 268 8.79 14.44 -7.80
CA TYR A 268 8.14 14.06 -9.06
C TYR A 268 9.01 14.53 -10.24
N VAL A 269 9.26 13.62 -11.19
CA VAL A 269 10.01 13.88 -12.43
C VAL A 269 9.10 13.49 -13.59
N ASP A 270 8.86 14.43 -14.50
CA ASP A 270 7.95 14.27 -15.65
C ASP A 270 6.53 13.80 -15.25
N GLY A 271 6.04 14.29 -14.11
CA GLY A 271 4.72 13.96 -13.56
C GLY A 271 4.63 12.58 -12.88
N ALA A 272 5.71 11.80 -12.84
CA ALA A 272 5.79 10.52 -12.16
C ALA A 272 6.60 10.61 -10.86
N PRO A 273 6.26 9.84 -9.80
CA PRO A 273 7.08 9.78 -8.59
C PRO A 273 8.51 9.30 -8.90
N ALA A 274 9.48 9.91 -8.22
CA ALA A 274 10.87 9.48 -8.22
C ALA A 274 11.18 8.78 -6.89
N PRO A 275 11.29 7.44 -6.88
CA PRO A 275 11.57 6.73 -5.64
C PRO A 275 12.95 7.06 -5.07
N ALA A 276 13.00 7.34 -3.77
CA ALA A 276 14.23 7.54 -3.01
C ALA A 276 14.07 6.90 -1.64
N TRP A 277 15.14 6.34 -1.08
CA TRP A 277 15.05 5.62 0.19
C TRP A 277 15.84 6.31 1.30
N GLU A 278 16.87 7.07 0.95
CA GLU A 278 17.75 7.74 1.91
C GLU A 278 16.96 8.70 2.82
N PRO A 279 16.13 9.64 2.29
CA PRO A 279 15.39 10.57 3.14
C PRO A 279 14.39 9.87 4.08
N VAL A 280 13.88 8.71 3.65
CA VAL A 280 12.90 7.93 4.42
C VAL A 280 13.58 7.19 5.56
N LEU A 281 14.72 6.53 5.31
CA LEU A 281 15.48 5.91 6.38
C LEU A 281 16.07 6.94 7.34
N ASP A 282 16.47 8.12 6.86
CA ASP A 282 16.93 9.20 7.73
C ASP A 282 15.82 9.66 8.69
N ARG A 283 14.60 9.90 8.18
CA ARG A 283 13.43 10.23 9.02
C ARG A 283 13.07 9.09 9.97
N LEU A 284 13.16 7.83 9.53
CA LEU A 284 12.88 6.69 10.39
C LEU A 284 13.87 6.54 11.55
N LEU A 285 15.08 7.08 11.41
CA LEU A 285 16.13 7.05 12.43
C LEU A 285 16.16 8.30 13.32
N ASP A 286 15.22 9.22 13.10
CA ASP A 286 14.95 10.37 13.94
C ASP A 286 13.73 10.11 14.84
N ASP A 287 13.72 10.67 16.06
CA ASP A 287 12.65 10.42 17.04
C ASP A 287 11.27 10.87 16.51
N GLU A 288 11.19 12.07 15.91
CA GLU A 288 9.94 12.61 15.38
C GLU A 288 9.49 11.83 14.14
N GLY A 289 10.41 11.61 13.19
CA GLY A 289 10.09 10.87 11.97
C GLY A 289 9.71 9.41 12.23
N ALA A 290 10.32 8.75 13.21
CA ALA A 290 9.92 7.40 13.63
C ALA A 290 8.50 7.38 14.20
N ASP A 291 8.15 8.35 15.06
CA ASP A 291 6.81 8.45 15.65
C ASP A 291 5.72 8.74 14.62
N GLU A 292 5.99 9.60 13.63
CA GLU A 292 5.09 9.80 12.49
C GLU A 292 4.83 8.50 11.74
N MET A 293 5.89 7.76 11.41
CA MET A 293 5.76 6.52 10.64
C MET A 293 5.12 5.39 11.46
N ARG A 294 5.32 5.34 12.78
CA ARG A 294 4.59 4.43 13.69
C ARG A 294 3.10 4.74 13.68
N ALA A 295 2.74 6.02 13.81
CA ALA A 295 1.34 6.44 13.78
C ALA A 295 0.67 6.09 12.45
N GLU A 296 1.37 6.29 11.33
CA GLU A 296 0.89 5.87 10.01
C GLU A 296 0.72 4.35 9.90
N ALA A 297 1.66 3.56 10.44
CA ALA A 297 1.56 2.11 10.40
C ALA A 297 0.37 1.59 11.20
N VAL A 298 0.10 2.20 12.36
CA VAL A 298 -1.09 1.95 13.17
C VAL A 298 -2.36 2.34 12.41
N ALA A 299 -2.41 3.53 11.81
CA ALA A 299 -3.56 3.98 11.03
C ALA A 299 -3.86 3.06 9.83
N VAL A 300 -2.81 2.60 9.12
CA VAL A 300 -2.94 1.61 8.04
C VAL A 300 -3.51 0.31 8.59
N PHE A 301 -2.97 -0.21 9.71
CA PHE A 301 -3.47 -1.43 10.33
C PHE A 301 -4.96 -1.29 10.73
N GLU A 302 -5.32 -0.22 11.45
CA GLU A 302 -6.69 0.02 11.92
C GLU A 302 -7.68 0.18 10.77
N GLN A 303 -7.29 0.89 9.71
CA GLN A 303 -8.09 1.01 8.49
C GLN A 303 -8.41 -0.38 7.91
N HIS A 304 -7.41 -1.25 7.78
CA HIS A 304 -7.60 -2.58 7.18
C HIS A 304 -8.32 -3.52 8.15
N ASN A 305 -8.17 -3.32 9.46
CA ASN A 305 -8.88 -4.09 10.47
C ASN A 305 -10.38 -3.80 10.46
N LEU A 306 -10.74 -2.51 10.45
CA LEU A 306 -12.14 -2.08 10.29
C LEU A 306 -12.73 -2.66 9.01
N LEU A 307 -12.02 -2.49 7.89
CA LEU A 307 -12.50 -2.96 6.59
C LEU A 307 -12.66 -4.48 6.59
N ALA A 308 -11.70 -5.26 7.09
CA ALA A 308 -11.78 -6.71 7.18
C ALA A 308 -13.03 -7.18 7.94
N SER A 309 -13.34 -6.57 9.08
CA SER A 309 -14.58 -6.88 9.83
C SER A 309 -15.84 -6.47 9.04
N ALA A 310 -15.79 -5.35 8.33
CA ALA A 310 -16.88 -4.88 7.49
C ALA A 310 -17.10 -5.79 6.25
N PHE A 311 -16.04 -6.36 5.67
CA PHE A 311 -16.13 -7.26 4.52
C PHE A 311 -17.05 -8.46 4.80
N VAL A 312 -16.95 -9.04 6.00
CA VAL A 312 -17.83 -10.12 6.48
C VAL A 312 -19.27 -9.63 6.63
N LYS A 313 -19.46 -8.51 7.34
CA LYS A 313 -20.80 -7.96 7.65
C LYS A 313 -21.60 -7.57 6.39
N PHE A 314 -20.93 -7.04 5.38
CA PHE A 314 -21.57 -6.51 4.17
C PHE A 314 -21.46 -7.45 2.96
N GLY A 315 -21.00 -8.70 3.15
CA GLY A 315 -20.97 -9.73 2.10
C GLY A 315 -19.94 -9.45 0.99
N PHE A 316 -18.91 -8.67 1.28
CA PHE A 316 -17.87 -8.31 0.32
C PHE A 316 -16.77 -9.37 0.17
N GLU A 317 -16.84 -10.48 0.93
CA GLU A 317 -15.83 -11.57 0.94
C GLU A 317 -15.55 -12.12 -0.47
N GLY A 318 -16.62 -12.38 -1.24
CA GLY A 318 -16.50 -12.86 -2.62
C GLY A 318 -15.91 -11.82 -3.60
N SER A 319 -16.00 -10.53 -3.26
CA SER A 319 -15.54 -9.42 -4.09
C SER A 319 -14.08 -9.05 -3.86
N VAL A 320 -13.31 -9.75 -3.02
CA VAL A 320 -11.86 -9.49 -2.89
C VAL A 320 -11.02 -10.77 -2.91
N GLY A 321 -11.66 -11.94 -3.10
CA GLY A 321 -10.98 -13.24 -3.12
C GLY A 321 -10.29 -13.56 -1.80
N LEU A 322 -10.91 -13.14 -0.69
CA LEU A 322 -10.50 -13.39 0.69
C LEU A 322 -11.33 -14.52 1.30
#